data_AF-A0A218L0G3-F1
#
_entry.id   AF-A0A218L0G3-F1
#
_cell.length_a   1.000
_cell.length_b   1.000
_cell.length_c   1.000
_cell.angle_alpha   90.00
_cell.angle_beta   90.00
_cell.angle_gamma   90.00
#
_symmetry.space_group_name_H-M   'P 1'
#
loop_
_entity.id
_entity.type
_entity.pdbx_description
1 polymer ?
#
loop_
_entity_poly.entity_id
_entity_poly.type
_entity_poly.pdbx_seq_one_letter_code
_entity_poly.pdbx_strand_id
1 'polypeptide(L)'
;LPIFLFVLLLVVATQNSTAWSVDGLARIEKLLTSPSSSASPSAGRSLKKRAILDQSCKGIFDRELFKKLDRVCDDCYNLYRKPYVAIDCRKDCFGTKTFGHCVEDLLLDQTHYKEIRDHIALF
;
A
#
# COMPACT_ATOMS: atom_id res chain seq x y z
N LEU A 1 -6.76 -24.00 -36.40
CA LEU A 1 -7.39 -22.78 -36.98
C LEU A 1 -8.77 -22.42 -36.38
N PRO A 2 -9.76 -23.32 -36.21
CA PRO A 2 -11.10 -22.91 -35.76
C PRO A 2 -11.14 -22.44 -34.30
N ILE A 3 -10.28 -23.00 -33.45
CA ILE A 3 -10.17 -22.63 -32.03
C ILE A 3 -9.64 -21.20 -31.87
N PHE A 4 -8.69 -20.78 -32.73
CA PHE A 4 -8.14 -19.42 -32.72
C PHE A 4 -9.19 -18.37 -33.10
N LEU A 5 -10.07 -18.70 -34.06
CA LEU A 5 -11.20 -17.87 -34.47
C LEU A 5 -12.23 -17.71 -33.34
N PHE A 6 -12.52 -18.79 -32.61
CA PHE A 6 -13.39 -18.75 -31.44
C PHE A 6 -12.82 -17.88 -30.30
N VAL A 7 -11.51 -18.01 -30.02
CA VAL A 7 -10.84 -17.21 -29.00
C VAL A 7 -10.83 -15.73 -29.39
N LEU A 8 -10.59 -15.41 -30.66
CA LEU A 8 -10.61 -14.03 -31.15
C LEU A 8 -12.02 -13.40 -31.05
N LEU A 9 -13.07 -14.16 -31.39
CA LEU A 9 -14.46 -13.70 -31.27
C LEU A 9 -14.87 -13.43 -29.82
N LEU A 10 -14.45 -14.28 -28.88
CA LEU A 10 -14.70 -14.08 -27.45
C LEU A 10 -13.95 -12.85 -26.91
N VAL A 11 -12.73 -12.59 -27.37
CA VAL A 11 -11.95 -11.40 -26.96
C VAL A 11 -12.53 -10.11 -27.55
N VAL A 12 -13.07 -10.13 -28.77
CA VAL A 12 -13.73 -8.96 -29.37
C VAL A 12 -15.05 -8.63 -28.66
N ALA A 13 -15.80 -9.64 -28.21
CA ALA A 13 -17.06 -9.44 -27.49
C ALA A 13 -16.89 -8.75 -26.12
N THR A 14 -15.71 -8.85 -25.49
CA THR A 14 -15.44 -8.24 -24.17
C THR A 14 -14.84 -6.83 -24.25
N GLN A 15 -14.52 -6.32 -25.44
CA GLN A 15 -13.87 -5.01 -25.63
C GLN A 15 -14.87 -3.87 -25.95
N ASN A 16 -16.18 -4.07 -25.81
CA ASN A 16 -17.18 -3.02 -26.09
C ASN A 16 -17.58 -2.17 -24.86
N SER A 17 -16.61 -1.72 -24.07
CA SER A 17 -16.84 -0.72 -23.02
C SER A 17 -15.68 0.25 -22.92
N THR A 18 -15.45 1.01 -23.99
CA THR A 18 -14.63 2.23 -23.96
C THR A 18 -15.53 3.43 -23.68
N ALA A 19 -15.91 3.62 -22.41
CA ALA A 19 -16.48 4.89 -21.96
C ALA A 19 -15.35 5.78 -21.42
N TRP A 20 -14.72 6.58 -22.27
CA TRP A 20 -13.90 7.71 -21.84
C TRP A 20 -14.80 8.91 -21.59
N SER A 21 -14.96 9.27 -20.31
CA SER A 21 -15.72 10.45 -19.87
C SER A 21 -14.88 11.71 -20.11
N VAL A 22 -15.23 12.47 -21.14
CA VAL A 22 -14.67 13.80 -21.45
C VAL A 22 -15.74 14.88 -21.25
N ASP A 23 -16.08 15.20 -20.00
CA ASP A 23 -16.88 16.38 -19.68
C ASP A 23 -16.57 16.86 -18.26
N GLY A 24 -16.14 18.13 -18.11
CA GLY A 24 -16.08 18.77 -16.79
C GLY A 24 -15.00 19.82 -16.52
N LEU A 25 -14.27 20.34 -17.51
CA LEU A 25 -13.38 21.50 -17.31
C LEU A 25 -14.18 22.81 -17.43
N ALA A 26 -14.97 23.16 -16.41
CA ALA A 26 -15.70 24.44 -16.40
C ALA A 26 -15.94 25.04 -15.00
N ARG A 27 -15.13 24.71 -13.98
CA ARG A 27 -15.34 25.26 -12.61
C ARG A 27 -14.07 25.57 -11.78
N ILE A 28 -12.92 25.79 -12.41
CA ILE A 28 -11.68 26.10 -11.67
C ILE A 28 -11.39 27.62 -11.58
N GLU A 29 -12.19 28.46 -12.22
CA GLU A 29 -12.08 29.93 -12.25
C GLU A 29 -12.67 30.62 -10.98
N LYS A 30 -12.50 30.07 -9.78
CA LYS A 30 -12.95 30.76 -8.55
C LYS A 30 -12.00 30.69 -7.35
N LEU A 31 -10.75 30.27 -7.55
CA LEU A 31 -9.75 30.24 -6.46
C LEU A 31 -8.50 31.12 -6.71
N LEU A 32 -8.46 31.92 -7.78
CA LEU A 32 -7.31 32.78 -8.08
C LEU A 32 -7.52 34.27 -7.77
N THR A 33 -8.45 34.61 -6.89
CA THR A 33 -8.57 35.98 -6.34
C THR A 33 -8.23 35.97 -4.87
N SER A 34 -6.93 36.05 -4.53
CA SER A 34 -6.42 36.88 -3.44
C SER A 34 -4.89 36.92 -3.46
N PRO A 35 -4.27 38.11 -3.37
CA PRO A 35 -2.83 38.29 -3.34
C PRO A 35 -2.23 37.95 -1.97
N SER A 36 -0.94 37.65 -2.03
CA SER A 36 0.00 37.23 -0.99
C SER A 36 0.07 38.10 0.28
N SER A 37 -0.01 37.43 1.44
CA SER A 37 0.74 37.82 2.64
C SER A 37 1.41 36.58 3.24
N SER A 38 2.73 36.65 3.31
CA SER A 38 3.71 35.67 3.79
C SER A 38 3.48 35.17 5.23
N ALA A 39 3.40 33.84 5.40
CA ALA A 39 4.08 33.02 6.43
C ALA A 39 3.53 31.57 6.47
N SER A 40 4.41 30.58 6.42
CA SER A 40 4.18 29.15 6.73
C SER A 40 3.56 28.94 8.14
N PRO A 41 2.86 27.82 8.45
CA PRO A 41 3.22 26.46 8.07
C PRO A 41 2.14 25.61 7.40
N SER A 42 2.66 24.65 6.65
CA SER A 42 2.06 23.53 5.95
C SER A 42 1.08 22.71 6.80
N ALA A 43 -0.20 23.06 6.76
CA ALA A 43 -1.29 22.12 7.01
C ALA A 43 -1.57 21.31 5.73
N GLY A 44 -0.60 20.46 5.36
CA GLY A 44 -0.81 19.41 4.38
C GLY A 44 -1.89 18.49 4.91
N ARG A 45 -3.10 18.60 4.36
CA ARG A 45 -4.19 17.67 4.63
C ARG A 45 -3.74 16.30 4.16
N SER A 46 -3.13 15.56 5.08
CA SER A 46 -2.85 14.15 4.94
C SER A 46 -4.19 13.50 4.62
N LEU A 47 -4.39 13.21 3.33
CA LEU A 47 -5.32 12.18 2.91
C LEU A 47 -4.84 10.94 3.64
N LYS A 48 -5.40 10.73 4.84
CA LYS A 48 -5.38 9.49 5.59
C LYS A 48 -6.17 8.55 4.69
N LYS A 49 -5.51 8.07 3.62
CA LYS A 49 -5.88 6.85 2.93
C LYS A 49 -6.04 5.89 4.08
N ARG A 50 -7.30 5.61 4.41
CA ARG A 50 -7.67 4.71 5.47
C ARG A 50 -7.14 3.39 4.92
N ALA A 51 -5.87 3.09 5.20
CA ALA A 51 -5.32 1.77 4.97
C ALA A 51 -6.35 0.89 5.63
N ILE A 52 -7.03 0.08 4.82
CA ILE A 52 -7.95 -0.92 5.32
C ILE A 52 -7.06 -1.78 6.20
N LEU A 53 -7.07 -1.41 7.48
CA LEU A 53 -6.23 -2.00 8.49
C LEU A 53 -6.79 -3.39 8.60
N ASP A 54 -6.00 -4.37 8.19
CA ASP A 54 -6.43 -5.75 8.27
C ASP A 54 -6.79 -6.01 9.74
N GLN A 55 -8.04 -6.43 9.96
CA GLN A 55 -8.65 -6.67 11.27
C GLN A 55 -7.86 -7.74 12.08
N SER A 56 -6.86 -8.35 11.45
CA SER A 56 -5.93 -9.35 11.99
C SER A 56 -5.09 -8.85 13.16
N CYS A 57 -4.80 -7.54 13.28
CA CYS A 57 -4.00 -7.03 14.41
C CYS A 57 -4.90 -6.65 15.59
N LYS A 58 -5.16 -7.65 16.44
CA LYS A 58 -6.13 -7.60 17.55
C LYS A 58 -5.64 -6.82 18.79
N GLY A 59 -4.36 -6.41 18.83
CA GLY A 59 -3.69 -5.79 19.98
C GLY A 59 -3.76 -4.25 20.10
N ILE A 60 -2.95 -3.68 21.00
CA ILE A 60 -2.76 -2.23 21.14
C ILE A 60 -1.97 -1.75 19.92
N PHE A 61 -2.68 -1.11 18.98
CA PHE A 61 -2.09 -0.67 17.73
C PHE A 61 -1.33 0.66 17.91
N ASP A 62 -0.04 0.59 18.18
CA ASP A 62 0.84 1.74 18.01
C ASP A 62 1.16 1.94 16.52
N ARG A 63 0.73 3.09 15.99
CA ARG A 63 0.95 3.49 14.60
C ARG A 63 2.43 3.59 14.24
N GLU A 64 3.28 3.92 15.20
CA GLU A 64 4.72 4.10 14.97
C GLU A 64 5.43 2.76 14.84
N LEU A 65 5.12 1.82 15.73
CA LEU A 65 5.63 0.45 15.66
C LEU A 65 5.21 -0.25 14.36
N PHE A 66 3.93 -0.10 13.98
CA PHE A 66 3.45 -0.66 12.71
C PHE A 66 4.23 -0.11 11.51
N LYS A 67 4.42 1.22 11.42
CA LYS A 67 5.19 1.82 10.32
C LYS A 67 6.62 1.31 10.27
N LYS A 68 7.22 1.00 11.42
CA LYS A 68 8.59 0.49 11.49
C LYS A 68 8.67 -0.92 10.89
N LEU A 69 7.70 -1.78 11.19
CA LEU A 69 7.59 -3.13 10.60
C LEU A 69 7.20 -3.07 9.12
N ASP A 70 6.31 -2.15 8.75
CA ASP A 70 5.86 -1.94 7.36
C ASP A 70 7.03 -1.56 6.43
N ARG A 71 7.97 -0.73 6.92
CA ARG A 71 9.21 -0.39 6.21
C ARG A 71 10.10 -1.61 5.95
N VAL A 72 10.20 -2.54 6.90
CA VAL A 72 10.95 -3.79 6.69
C VAL A 72 10.38 -4.56 5.50
N CYS A 73 9.05 -4.64 5.40
CA CYS A 73 8.40 -5.31 4.28
C CYS A 73 8.61 -4.59 2.95
N ASP A 74 8.66 -3.25 2.94
CA ASP A 74 8.97 -2.47 1.74
C ASP A 74 10.44 -2.65 1.30
N ASP A 75 11.37 -2.59 2.24
CA ASP A 75 12.80 -2.80 1.98
C ASP A 75 13.08 -4.22 1.50
N CYS A 76 12.40 -5.21 2.08
CA CYS A 76 12.49 -6.60 1.65
C CYS A 76 11.88 -6.82 0.26
N TYR A 77 10.77 -6.14 -0.06
CA TYR A 77 10.25 -6.11 -1.42
C TYR A 77 11.27 -5.52 -2.41
N ASN A 78 11.97 -4.44 -2.03
CA ASN A 78 12.99 -3.83 -2.89
C ASN A 78 14.19 -4.76 -3.12
N LEU A 79 14.52 -5.60 -2.13
CA LEU A 79 15.57 -6.62 -2.23
C LEU A 79 15.20 -7.72 -3.24
N TYR A 80 14.02 -8.33 -3.08
CA TYR A 80 13.60 -9.47 -3.91
C TYR A 80 12.92 -9.07 -5.23
N ARG A 81 12.39 -7.85 -5.30
CA ARG A 81 11.55 -7.34 -6.41
C ARG A 81 10.35 -8.25 -6.72
N LYS A 82 9.77 -8.85 -5.69
CA LYS A 82 8.63 -9.77 -5.79
C LYS A 82 7.43 -9.23 -4.99
N PRO A 83 6.30 -8.88 -5.63
CA PRO A 83 5.19 -8.23 -4.94
C PRO A 83 4.55 -9.12 -3.85
N TYR A 84 4.56 -10.44 -4.02
CA TYR A 84 4.01 -11.36 -3.03
C TYR A 84 4.79 -11.34 -1.70
N VAL A 85 6.10 -11.01 -1.72
CA VAL A 85 6.92 -10.92 -0.50
C VAL A 85 6.40 -9.81 0.40
N ALA A 86 6.10 -8.63 -0.16
CA ALA A 86 5.52 -7.51 0.57
C ALA A 86 4.15 -7.85 1.17
N ILE A 87 3.35 -8.66 0.46
CA ILE A 87 2.02 -9.08 0.92
C ILE A 87 2.18 -10.09 2.05
N ASP A 88 2.95 -11.16 1.85
CA ASP A 88 3.19 -12.21 2.84
C ASP A 88 3.90 -11.69 4.10
N CYS A 89 4.79 -10.71 3.95
CA CYS A 89 5.47 -10.07 5.08
C CYS A 89 4.49 -9.33 6.02
N ARG A 90 3.42 -8.74 5.48
CA ARG A 90 2.42 -7.98 6.26
C ARG A 90 1.26 -8.84 6.78
N LYS A 91 1.12 -10.08 6.30
CA LYS A 91 0.09 -11.02 6.76
C LYS A 91 0.26 -11.35 8.25
N ASP A 92 -0.86 -11.70 8.88
CA ASP A 92 -0.91 -12.15 10.28
C ASP A 92 -0.12 -11.24 11.22
N CYS A 93 -0.17 -9.92 10.98
CA CYS A 93 0.54 -8.90 11.76
C CYS A 93 2.04 -9.13 11.85
N PHE A 94 2.67 -9.39 10.70
CA PHE A 94 4.09 -9.69 10.61
C PHE A 94 4.49 -10.99 11.33
N GLY A 95 3.51 -11.87 11.60
CA GLY A 95 3.70 -13.19 12.22
C GLY A 95 4.18 -14.28 11.24
N THR A 96 4.37 -13.96 9.97
CA THR A 96 4.81 -14.93 8.96
C THR A 96 6.32 -15.21 9.03
N LYS A 97 6.73 -16.39 8.54
CA LYS A 97 8.16 -16.72 8.38
C LYS A 97 8.87 -15.74 7.43
N THR A 98 8.14 -15.22 6.44
CA THR A 98 8.64 -14.22 5.47
C THR A 98 9.15 -12.97 6.18
N PHE A 99 8.45 -12.48 7.20
CA PHE A 99 8.94 -11.34 7.98
C PHE A 99 10.27 -11.65 8.67
N GLY A 100 10.41 -12.84 9.26
CA GLY A 100 11.66 -13.29 9.90
C GLY A 100 12.83 -13.34 8.92
N HIS A 101 12.63 -13.91 7.73
CA HIS A 101 13.66 -13.93 6.68
C HIS A 101 14.02 -12.50 6.25
N CYS A 102 13.02 -11.65 6.00
CA CYS A 102 13.26 -10.24 5.63
C CYS A 102 14.12 -9.49 6.64
N VAL A 103 13.90 -9.69 7.94
CA VAL A 103 14.72 -9.07 8.99
C VAL A 103 16.17 -9.59 8.95
N GLU A 104 16.35 -10.89 8.69
CA GLU A 104 17.67 -11.51 8.56
C GLU A 104 18.42 -11.04 7.31
N ASP A 105 17.76 -11.04 6.15
CA ASP A 105 18.35 -10.67 4.85
C ASP A 105 18.68 -9.18 4.75
N LEU A 106 17.92 -8.33 5.47
CA LEU A 106 18.19 -6.90 5.61
C LEU A 106 19.26 -6.60 6.69
N LEU A 107 19.82 -7.63 7.33
CA LEU A 107 20.82 -7.51 8.39
C LEU A 107 20.34 -6.65 9.58
N LEU A 108 19.05 -6.76 9.91
CA LEU A 108 18.43 -6.07 11.02
C LEU A 108 18.51 -6.93 12.30
N ASP A 109 18.37 -6.28 13.46
CA ASP A 109 18.36 -6.98 14.75
C ASP A 109 17.08 -7.82 14.92
N GLN A 110 17.23 -9.14 14.78
CA GLN A 110 16.13 -10.09 14.91
C GLN A 110 15.38 -9.97 16.25
N THR A 111 16.07 -9.70 17.35
CA THR A 111 15.46 -9.65 18.68
C THR A 111 14.58 -8.43 18.80
N HIS A 112 15.12 -7.26 18.46
CA HIS A 112 14.40 -5.98 18.51
C HIS A 112 13.14 -5.97 17.64
N TYR A 113 13.24 -6.46 16.39
CA TYR A 113 12.09 -6.47 15.49
C TYR A 113 11.04 -7.52 15.87
N LYS A 114 11.43 -8.62 16.50
CA LYS A 114 10.49 -9.60 17.07
C LYS A 114 9.75 -9.02 18.28
N GLU A 115 10.44 -8.31 19.18
CA GLU A 115 9.80 -7.62 20.31
C GLU A 115 8.78 -6.58 19.84
N ILE A 116 9.13 -5.77 18.84
CA ILE A 116 8.21 -4.78 18.26
C ILE A 116 6.96 -5.45 17.67
N ARG A 117 7.14 -6.57 16.96
CA ARG A 117 6.02 -7.37 16.44
C ARG A 117 5.15 -7.90 17.58
N ASP A 118 5.75 -8.45 18.63
CA ASP A 118 5.04 -9.07 19.75
C ASP A 118 4.26 -8.04 20.59
N HIS A 119 4.66 -6.77 20.56
CA HIS A 119 3.88 -5.67 21.14
C HIS A 119 2.56 -5.39 20.41
N ILE A 120 2.49 -5.63 19.10
CA ILE A 120 1.30 -5.30 18.28
C ILE A 120 0.45 -6.52 17.91
N ALA A 121 1.06 -7.70 17.86
CA ALA A 121 0.39 -8.95 17.53
C ALA A 121 0.04 -9.68 18.83
N LEU A 122 -1.26 -9.83 19.10
CA LEU A 122 -1.74 -10.77 20.11
C LEU A 122 -1.80 -12.15 19.46
N PHE A 123 -0.73 -12.91 19.60
CA PHE A 123 -0.69 -14.34 19.25
C PHE A 123 -1.37 -15.19 20.33
#